data_AF-A0A7X8WJI0-F1
#
_entry.id   AF-A0A7X8WJI0-F1
#
_cell.length_a   1.000
_cell.length_b   1.000
_cell.length_c   1.000
_cell.angle_alpha   90.00
_cell.angle_beta   90.00
_cell.angle_gamma   90.00
#
_symmetry.space_group_name_H-M   'P 1'
#
loop_
_entity.id
_entity.type
_entity.pdbx_description
1 polymer ?
#
loop_
_entity_poly.entity_id
_entity_poly.type
_entity_poly.pdbx_seq_one_letter_code
_entity_poly.pdbx_strand_id
1 'polypeptide(L)' 'MAKEKDDKINKEKQKALRATMDKIEKTYGKGSIMKMGDEEVVKTEVISSGSIALNVALGVGGYPRGRVIEIYGP' A
#
# COMPACT_ATOMS: atom_id res chain seq x y z
N MET A 1 31.84 -16.01 -17.26
CA MET A 1 31.20 -17.33 -17.07
C MET A 1 30.31 -17.43 -15.83
N ALA A 2 30.82 -17.31 -14.58
CA ALA A 2 29.97 -17.44 -13.38
C ALA A 2 28.98 -16.26 -13.19
N LYS A 3 29.47 -15.01 -13.25
CA LYS A 3 28.62 -13.79 -13.17
C LYS A 3 27.50 -13.73 -14.23
N GLU A 4 27.81 -14.13 -15.47
CA GLU A 4 26.82 -14.12 -16.56
C GLU A 4 25.71 -15.15 -16.38
N LYS A 5 25.97 -16.27 -15.68
CA LYS A 5 24.95 -17.26 -15.33
C LYS A 5 24.01 -16.70 -14.25
N ASP A 6 24.55 -16.04 -13.24
CA ASP A 6 23.77 -15.46 -12.14
C ASP A 6 22.86 -14.33 -12.62
N ASP A 7 23.35 -13.45 -13.51
CA ASP A 7 22.54 -12.38 -14.11
C ASP A 7 21.40 -12.94 -14.99
N LYS A 8 21.66 -14.04 -15.72
CA LYS A 8 20.62 -14.74 -16.48
C LYS A 8 19.54 -15.31 -15.56
N ILE A 9 19.93 -15.93 -14.45
CA ILE A 9 18.99 -16.49 -13.46
C ILE A 9 18.14 -15.37 -12.83
N ASN A 10 18.74 -14.23 -12.50
CA ASN A 10 18.01 -13.09 -11.96
C ASN A 10 16.98 -12.54 -12.97
N LYS A 11 17.36 -12.43 -14.24
CA LYS A 11 16.46 -11.95 -15.30
C LYS A 11 15.25 -12.87 -15.52
N GLU A 12 15.44 -14.18 -15.52
CA GLU A 12 14.34 -15.14 -15.62
C GLU A 12 13.42 -15.09 -14.40
N LYS A 13 13.97 -14.92 -13.18
CA LYS A 13 13.17 -14.71 -11.96
C LYS A 13 12.30 -13.44 -12.05
N GLN A 14 12.86 -12.33 -12.52
CA GLN A 14 12.11 -11.08 -12.70
C GLN A 14 10.98 -11.23 -13.73
N LYS A 15 11.22 -11.97 -14.82
CA LYS A 15 10.20 -12.25 -15.83
C LYS A 15 9.05 -13.09 -15.26
N ALA A 16 9.37 -14.15 -14.52
CA ALA A 16 8.36 -14.99 -13.87
C ALA A 16 7.55 -14.21 -12.83
N LEU A 17 8.21 -13.35 -12.04
CA LEU A 17 7.55 -12.50 -11.06
C LEU A 17 6.53 -11.56 -11.72
N ARG A 18 6.91 -10.87 -12.79
CA ARG A 18 6.00 -9.97 -13.53
C ARG A 18 4.80 -10.72 -14.11
N ALA A 19 5.04 -11.86 -14.74
CA ALA A 19 3.95 -12.68 -15.30
C ALA A 19 2.96 -13.16 -14.23
N THR A 20 3.45 -13.49 -13.03
CA THR A 20 2.58 -13.86 -11.89
C THR A 20 1.79 -12.65 -11.39
N MET A 21 2.41 -11.47 -11.27
CA MET A 21 1.72 -10.23 -10.90
C MET A 21 0.58 -9.91 -11.87
N ASP A 22 0.85 -9.98 -13.19
CA ASP A 22 -0.15 -9.76 -14.24
C ASP A 22 -1.32 -10.75 -14.14
N LYS A 23 -1.02 -12.02 -13.78
CA LYS A 23 -2.04 -13.06 -13.60
C LYS A 23 -2.94 -12.78 -12.40
N ILE A 24 -2.37 -12.29 -11.29
CA ILE A 24 -3.12 -11.92 -10.08
C ILE A 24 -4.03 -10.73 -10.41
N GLU A 25 -3.50 -9.67 -11.04
CA GLU A 25 -4.32 -8.52 -11.44
C GLU A 25 -5.45 -8.89 -12.40
N LYS A 26 -5.19 -9.77 -13.38
CA LYS A 26 -6.22 -10.23 -14.32
C LYS A 26 -7.34 -11.02 -13.62
N THR A 27 -7.00 -11.79 -12.59
CA THR A 27 -7.95 -12.67 -11.90
C THR A 27 -8.76 -11.93 -10.84
N TYR A 28 -8.12 -11.04 -10.09
CA TYR A 28 -8.69 -10.41 -8.90
C TYR A 28 -8.93 -8.91 -9.05
N GLY A 29 -8.61 -8.34 -10.21
CA GLY A 29 -8.77 -6.92 -10.52
C GLY A 29 -7.49 -6.12 -10.34
N LYS A 30 -7.47 -4.92 -10.92
CA LYS A 30 -6.35 -3.97 -10.77
C LYS A 30 -6.16 -3.59 -9.30
N GLY A 31 -4.91 -3.48 -8.86
CA GLY A 31 -4.57 -3.13 -7.48
C GLY A 31 -4.71 -4.28 -6.47
N SER A 32 -5.02 -5.50 -6.93
CA SER A 32 -5.04 -6.69 -6.07
C SER A 32 -3.63 -7.12 -5.60
N ILE A 33 -2.58 -6.69 -6.31
CA ILE A 33 -1.18 -6.82 -5.91
C ILE A 33 -0.42 -5.59 -6.40
N MET A 34 0.47 -5.07 -5.58
CA MET A 34 1.28 -3.88 -5.88
C MET A 34 2.54 -3.92 -5.02
N LYS A 35 3.59 -3.19 -5.41
CA LYS A 35 4.75 -3.04 -4.53
C LYS A 35 4.42 -2.03 -3.44
N MET A 36 4.94 -2.30 -2.26
CA MET A 36 4.84 -1.39 -1.12
C MET A 36 5.58 -0.09 -1.47
N GLY A 37 4.83 1.02 -1.57
CA GLY A 37 5.36 2.34 -1.92
C GLY A 37 5.26 2.74 -3.40
N ASP A 38 4.73 1.88 -4.28
CA ASP A 38 4.45 2.26 -5.68
C ASP A 38 3.24 3.22 -5.80
N GLU A 39 2.41 3.35 -4.75
CA GLU A 39 1.38 4.39 -4.64
C GLU A 39 1.85 5.56 -3.74
N GLU A 40 1.53 6.78 -4.17
CA GLU A 40 1.56 7.95 -3.28
C GLU A 40 0.67 7.68 -2.06
N VAL A 41 1.04 8.23 -0.90
CA VAL A 41 0.22 8.16 0.33
C VAL A 41 -1.20 8.59 -0.02
N VAL A 42 -2.11 7.62 -0.14
CA VAL A 42 -3.49 7.87 -0.55
C VAL A 42 -4.06 8.85 0.46
N LYS A 43 -4.41 10.06 0.00
CA LYS A 43 -5.11 11.05 0.82
C LYS A 43 -6.41 10.40 1.29
N THR A 44 -6.39 9.95 2.53
CA THR A 44 -7.54 9.31 3.14
C THR A 44 -8.53 10.41 3.50
N GLU A 45 -9.79 10.26 3.09
CA GLU A 45 -10.83 11.18 3.51
C GLU A 45 -10.97 11.13 5.04
N VAL A 46 -11.13 12.29 5.68
CA VAL A 46 -11.24 12.40 7.13
C VAL A 46 -12.55 13.05 7.54
N ILE A 47 -13.04 12.67 8.72
CA ILE A 47 -14.14 13.33 9.43
C ILE A 47 -13.53 14.11 10.59
N SER A 48 -13.86 15.40 10.72
CA SER A 48 -13.34 16.23 11.81
C SER A 48 -13.71 15.62 13.17
N SER A 49 -12.78 15.63 14.12
CA SER A 49 -13.04 15.17 15.49
C SER A 49 -13.92 16.13 16.31
N GLY A 50 -14.21 17.32 15.77
CA GLY A 50 -14.88 18.41 16.50
C GLY A 50 -13.96 19.25 17.40
N SER A 51 -12.72 18.81 17.62
CA SER A 51 -11.68 19.55 18.34
C SER A 51 -10.53 19.90 17.40
N ILE A 52 -10.19 21.20 17.31
CA ILE A 52 -9.07 21.68 16.50
C ILE A 52 -7.76 21.06 16.98
N ALA A 53 -7.54 21.03 18.29
CA ALA A 53 -6.32 20.47 18.87
C ALA A 53 -6.18 18.98 18.55
N LEU A 54 -7.28 18.22 18.61
CA LEU A 54 -7.25 16.79 18.32
C LEU A 54 -7.04 16.50 16.82
N ASN A 55 -7.64 17.30 15.93
CA ASN A 55 -7.39 17.18 14.49
C ASN A 55 -5.91 17.36 14.14
N VAL A 56 -5.26 18.34 14.78
CA VAL A 56 -3.82 18.58 14.60
C VAL A 56 -3.00 17.44 15.20
N ALA A 57 -3.35 16.97 16.39
CA ALA A 57 -2.65 15.87 17.06
C ALA A 57 -2.71 14.55 16.27
N LEU A 58 -3.83 14.28 15.58
CA LEU A 58 -3.98 13.12 14.71
C LEU A 58 -3.12 13.20 13.44
N GLY A 59 -2.58 14.38 13.09
CA GLY A 59 -1.70 14.62 11.93
C GLY A 59 -2.40 14.57 10.57
N VAL A 60 -3.42 13.74 10.42
CA VAL A 60 -4.25 13.61 9.21
C VAL A 60 -5.45 14.55 9.19
N GLY A 61 -5.68 15.32 10.27
CA GLY A 61 -6.75 16.32 10.35
C GLY A 61 -8.10 15.81 10.88
N GLY A 62 -8.20 14.53 11.27
CA GLY A 62 -9.43 13.96 11.83
C GLY A 62 -9.45 12.43 11.82
N TYR A 63 -10.64 11.86 11.97
CA TYR A 63 -10.90 10.43 11.94
C TYR A 63 -10.90 9.89 10.50
N PRO A 64 -10.00 8.94 10.14
CA PRO A 64 -9.93 8.40 8.78
C PRO A 64 -11.14 7.56 8.42
N ARG A 65 -11.74 7.82 7.26
CA ARG A 65 -12.85 7.01 6.73
C ARG A 65 -12.37 5.61 6.33
N GLY A 66 -13.26 4.63 6.49
CA GLY A 66 -12.98 3.23 6.15
C GLY A 66 -12.02 2.53 7.12
N ARG A 67 -11.78 3.11 8.30
CA ARG A 67 -10.94 2.54 9.36
C ARG A 67 -11.71 2.43 10.66
N VAL A 68 -11.33 1.45 11.47
CA VAL A 68 -11.86 1.26 12.81
C VAL A 68 -11.11 2.18 13.76
N ILE A 69 -11.84 2.87 14.64
CA ILE A 69 -11.30 3.78 15.63
C ILE A 69 -11.80 3.33 17.00
N GLU A 70 -10.88 3.20 17.95
CA GLU A 70 -11.18 2.89 19.34
C GLU A 70 -10.95 4.15 20.19
N ILE A 71 -11.91 4.46 21.06
CA ILE A 71 -11.82 5.55 22.03
C ILE A 71 -12.10 4.93 23.40
N TYR A 72 -11.16 5.07 24.32
CA TYR A 72 -11.27 4.52 25.67
C TYR A 72 -10.98 5.61 26.71
N GLY A 73 -11.56 5.44 27.90
CA GLY A 73 -11.43 6.34 29.05
C GLY A 73 -12.27 5.81 30.23
N PRO A 74 -12.13 6.40 31.43
CA PRO A 74 -13.01 6.12 32.56
C PRO A 74 -14.48 6.45 32.28
#